data_AF-A0A2V5RW67-F1
#
_entry.id   AF-A0A2V5RW67-F1
#
_cell.length_a   1.000
_cell.length_b   1.000
_cell.length_c   1.000
_cell.angle_alpha   90.00
_cell.angle_beta   90.00
_cell.angle_gamma   90.00
#
_symmetry.space_group_name_H-M   'P 1'
#
loop_
_entity.id
_entity.type
_entity.pdbx_description
1 polymer ?
#
loop_
_entity_poly.entity_id
_entity_poly.type
_entity_poly.pdbx_seq_one_letter_code
_entity_poly.pdbx_strand_id
1 'polypeptide(L)'
;MGFSEDDGAGTAGLVTAAGTAGLGGRVALVERNLMGGDCLNFGCVPSKALISSARLIQQIRESEKWGLDRQSPQFVFEKVFERMRSRRAKIAPNDSEERFE
;
A
#
# COMPACT_ATOMS: atom_id res chain seq x y z
N MET A 1 -12.51 -15.31 -16.25
CA MET A 1 -11.36 -14.78 -15.46
C MET A 1 -10.63 -13.78 -16.34
N GLY A 2 -10.90 -12.49 -16.21
CA GLY A 2 -10.08 -11.43 -16.81
C GLY A 2 -9.36 -10.74 -15.66
N PHE A 3 -8.06 -10.98 -15.53
CA PHE A 3 -7.22 -10.11 -14.71
C PHE A 3 -6.98 -8.85 -15.55
N SER A 4 -7.48 -7.73 -15.06
CA SER A 4 -7.33 -6.40 -15.64
C SER A 4 -5.87 -5.96 -15.50
N GLU A 5 -5.05 -6.25 -16.51
CA GLU A 5 -3.69 -5.70 -16.70
C GLU A 5 -3.75 -4.34 -17.43
N ASP A 6 -4.58 -3.41 -16.96
CA ASP A 6 -4.70 -2.05 -17.49
C ASP A 6 -4.51 -1.02 -16.36
N ASP A 7 -3.38 -1.12 -15.65
CA ASP A 7 -2.92 -0.10 -14.69
C ASP A 7 -1.81 0.73 -15.36
N GLY A 8 -2.20 1.69 -16.21
CA GLY A 8 -1.29 2.65 -16.82
C GLY A 8 -0.55 3.51 -15.80
N ALA A 9 -1.14 3.73 -14.62
CA ALA A 9 -0.53 4.39 -13.44
C ALA A 9 -0.30 3.44 -12.24
N GLY A 10 -0.16 2.13 -12.46
CA GLY A 10 0.28 1.21 -11.41
C GLY A 10 1.78 1.33 -11.09
N THR A 11 2.27 0.52 -10.14
CA THR A 11 3.69 0.53 -9.69
C THR A 11 4.68 0.48 -10.85
N ALA A 12 4.42 -0.31 -11.89
CA ALA A 12 5.29 -0.41 -13.06
C ALA A 12 5.23 0.83 -13.97
N GLY A 13 4.03 1.41 -14.16
CA GLY A 13 3.83 2.64 -14.91
C GLY A 13 4.49 3.84 -14.23
N LEU A 14 4.28 3.99 -12.92
CA LEU A 14 4.87 5.07 -12.10
C LEU A 14 6.40 4.97 -12.02
N VAL A 15 6.98 3.77 -11.86
CA VAL A 15 8.44 3.60 -11.84
C VAL A 15 9.07 3.93 -13.19
N THR A 16 8.43 3.53 -14.29
CA THR A 16 8.93 3.79 -15.65
C THR A 16 8.81 5.28 -16.02
N ALA A 17 7.70 5.92 -15.65
CA ALA A 17 7.52 7.36 -15.81
C ALA A 17 8.51 8.15 -14.95
N ALA A 18 8.74 7.75 -13.70
CA ALA A 18 9.69 8.41 -12.80
C ALA A 18 11.12 8.28 -13.34
N GLY A 19 11.47 7.08 -13.80
CA GLY A 19 12.78 6.80 -14.40
C GLY A 19 13.01 7.62 -15.66
N THR A 20 11.99 7.79 -16.50
CA THR A 20 12.12 8.53 -17.77
C THR A 20 12.12 10.04 -17.56
N ALA A 21 11.29 10.57 -16.64
CA ALA A 21 11.30 11.97 -16.24
C ALA A 21 12.66 12.35 -15.60
N GLY A 22 13.22 11.47 -14.76
CA GLY A 22 14.54 11.67 -14.15
C GLY A 22 15.71 11.68 -15.15
N LEU A 23 15.52 11.10 -16.34
CA LEU A 23 16.49 11.10 -17.44
C LEU A 23 16.25 12.23 -18.46
N GLY A 24 15.32 13.16 -18.18
CA GLY A 24 14.97 14.27 -19.07
C GLY A 24 14.11 13.88 -20.27
N GLY A 25 13.58 12.65 -20.27
CA GLY A 25 12.62 12.19 -21.26
C GLY A 25 11.20 12.66 -20.93
N ARG A 26 10.39 12.88 -21.97
CA ARG A 26 8.97 13.21 -21.83
C ARG A 26 8.14 11.93 -21.86
N VAL A 27 7.39 11.65 -20.81
CA VAL A 27 6.46 10.52 -20.70
C VAL A 27 5.09 11.04 -20.29
N ALA A 28 4.04 10.52 -20.91
CA ALA A 28 2.66 10.74 -20.50
C ALA A 28 2.11 9.44 -19.91
N LEU A 29 1.62 9.51 -18.67
CA LEU A 29 0.94 8.42 -17.99
C LEU A 29 -0.56 8.55 -18.29
N VAL A 30 -1.18 7.51 -18.84
CA VAL A 30 -2.62 7.52 -19.14
C VAL A 30 -3.29 6.48 -18.26
N GLU A 31 -4.06 6.92 -17.27
CA GLU A 31 -4.84 6.06 -16.39
C GLU A 31 -6.33 6.39 -16.53
N ARG A 32 -7.17 5.35 -16.58
CA ARG A 32 -8.63 5.48 -16.73
C ARG A 32 -9.34 5.53 -15.38
N ASN A 33 -8.68 5.15 -14.28
CA ASN A 33 -9.20 5.05 -12.91
C ASN A 33 -8.38 5.89 -11.89
N LEU A 34 -8.39 5.51 -10.60
CA LEU A 34 -7.66 6.21 -9.53
C LEU A 34 -6.14 6.07 -9.68
N MET A 35 -5.41 7.17 -9.55
CA MET A 35 -3.94 7.19 -9.50
C MET A 35 -3.36 6.24 -8.44
N GLY A 36 -2.22 5.62 -8.75
CA GLY A 36 -1.55 4.60 -7.94
C GLY A 36 -1.96 3.15 -8.25
N GLY A 37 -2.93 2.96 -9.14
CA GLY A 37 -3.40 1.67 -9.63
C GLY A 37 -3.93 0.74 -8.53
N ASP A 38 -4.12 -0.53 -8.88
CA ASP A 38 -4.63 -1.57 -7.97
C ASP A 38 -3.70 -1.75 -6.77
N CYS A 39 -2.38 -1.67 -6.96
CA CYS A 39 -1.40 -1.89 -5.88
C CYS A 39 -1.63 -0.98 -4.66
N LEU A 40 -1.88 0.31 -4.89
CA LEU A 40 -2.15 1.31 -3.85
C LEU A 40 -3.58 1.21 -3.31
N ASN A 41 -4.55 1.01 -4.21
CA ASN A 41 -5.96 1.17 -3.88
C ASN A 41 -6.63 -0.12 -3.39
N PHE A 42 -6.31 -1.26 -3.98
CA PHE A 42 -6.99 -2.55 -3.73
C PHE A 42 -6.06 -3.76 -3.54
N GLY A 43 -4.76 -3.57 -3.67
CA GLY A 43 -3.77 -4.64 -3.83
C GLY A 43 -2.81 -4.74 -2.66
N CYS A 44 -1.51 -4.64 -2.96
CA CYS A 44 -0.45 -4.94 -2.01
C CYS A 44 -0.43 -4.00 -0.79
N VAL A 45 -0.74 -2.70 -0.95
CA VAL A 45 -0.67 -1.72 0.14
C VAL A 45 -1.70 -2.00 1.24
N PRO A 46 -3.02 -2.07 0.94
CA PRO A 46 -4.01 -2.39 1.97
C PRO A 46 -3.78 -3.79 2.56
N SER A 47 -3.44 -4.77 1.73
CA SER A 47 -3.19 -6.15 2.17
C SER A 47 -2.01 -6.24 3.14
N LYS A 48 -0.86 -5.63 2.82
CA LYS A 48 0.34 -5.64 3.69
C LYS A 48 0.10 -4.84 4.97
N ALA A 49 -0.69 -3.75 4.92
CA ALA A 49 -1.04 -2.99 6.11
C ALA A 49 -1.85 -3.83 7.10
N LEU A 50 -2.85 -4.60 6.63
CA LEU A 50 -3.64 -5.51 7.47
C LEU A 50 -2.81 -6.69 7.98
N ILE A 51 -2.03 -7.34 7.10
CA ILE A 51 -1.14 -8.45 7.48
C ILE A 51 -0.15 -8.03 8.57
N SER A 52 0.38 -6.80 8.50
CA SER A 52 1.30 -6.29 9.54
C SER A 52 0.61 -6.18 10.91
N SER A 53 -0.65 -5.74 10.96
CA SER A 53 -1.43 -5.69 12.20
C SER A 53 -1.74 -7.10 12.73
N ALA A 54 -2.09 -8.04 11.86
CA ALA A 54 -2.35 -9.43 12.24
C ALA A 54 -1.08 -10.11 12.81
N ARG A 55 0.08 -9.88 12.20
CA ARG A 55 1.37 -10.40 12.71
C ARG A 55 1.69 -9.88 14.11
N LEU A 56 1.46 -8.59 14.36
CA LEU A 56 1.66 -8.02 15.69
C LEU A 56 0.72 -8.64 16.72
N ILE A 57 -0.57 -8.80 16.39
CA ILE A 57 -1.55 -9.48 17.26
C ILE A 57 -1.08 -10.90 17.58
N GLN A 58 -0.58 -11.63 16.57
CA GLN A 58 -0.05 -12.97 16.78
C GLN A 58 1.20 -12.98 17.67
N GLN A 59 2.12 -12.04 17.49
CA GLN A 59 3.29 -11.91 18.35
C GLN A 59 2.92 -11.64 19.81
N ILE A 60 1.91 -10.80 20.05
CA ILE A 60 1.39 -10.54 21.40
C ILE A 60 0.78 -11.81 22.01
N ARG A 61 0.03 -12.59 21.24
CA ARG A 61 -0.52 -13.89 21.70
C ARG A 61 0.57 -14.89 22.05
N GLU A 62 1.70 -14.83 21.35
CA GLU A 62 2.85 -15.70 21.55
C GLU A 62 3.94 -15.07 22.44
N SER A 63 3.58 -14.07 23.25
CA SER A 63 4.52 -13.32 24.10
C SER A 63 5.35 -14.20 25.03
N GLU A 64 4.81 -15.34 25.48
CA GLU A 64 5.52 -16.34 26.30
C GLU A 64 6.79 -16.88 25.64
N LYS A 65 6.81 -16.99 24.30
CA LYS A 65 8.01 -17.42 23.55
C LYS A 65 9.16 -16.42 23.66
N TRP A 66 8.86 -15.19 24.09
CA TRP A 66 9.80 -14.10 24.26
C TRP A 66 10.13 -13.85 25.74
N GLY A 67 9.73 -14.75 26.65
CA GLY A 67 9.96 -14.60 28.08
C GLY A 67 9.04 -13.57 28.76
N LEU A 68 7.93 -13.18 28.11
CA LEU A 68 6.92 -12.28 28.66
C LEU A 68 5.68 -13.08 29.05
N ASP A 69 4.94 -12.62 30.07
CA ASP A 69 3.67 -13.24 30.42
C ASP A 69 2.69 -13.22 29.25
N ARG A 70 1.84 -14.26 29.14
CA ARG A 70 0.80 -14.36 28.10
C ARG A 70 -0.09 -13.13 28.12
N GLN A 71 -0.17 -12.43 26.98
CA GLN A 71 -1.06 -11.30 26.79
C GLN A 71 -2.23 -11.67 25.87
N SER A 72 -3.42 -11.14 26.18
CA SER A 72 -4.58 -11.20 25.27
C SER A 72 -4.74 -9.85 24.58
N PRO A 73 -4.34 -9.72 23.30
CA PRO A 73 -4.39 -8.44 22.61
C PRO A 73 -5.84 -7.96 22.45
N GLN A 74 -6.11 -6.76 22.95
CA GLN A 74 -7.36 -6.05 22.70
C GLN A 74 -7.20 -5.17 21.47
N PHE A 75 -8.09 -5.29 20.50
CA PHE A 75 -8.07 -4.46 19.30
C PHE A 75 -9.49 -4.18 18.79
N VAL A 76 -9.63 -3.05 18.12
CA VAL A 76 -10.88 -2.61 17.47
C VAL A 76 -10.64 -2.65 15.97
N PHE A 77 -11.48 -3.37 15.24
CA PHE A 77 -11.32 -3.60 13.81
C PHE A 77 -11.30 -2.29 13.02
N GLU A 78 -12.15 -1.34 13.39
CA GLU A 78 -12.27 -0.02 12.79
C GLU A 78 -10.95 0.76 12.89
N LYS A 79 -10.26 0.68 14.03
CA LYS A 79 -8.94 1.33 14.24
C LYS A 79 -7.85 0.70 13.38
N VAL A 80 -7.92 -0.62 13.15
CA VAL A 80 -6.99 -1.32 12.24
C VAL A 80 -7.22 -0.87 10.80
N PHE A 81 -8.48 -0.72 10.40
CA PHE A 81 -8.85 -0.20 9.07
C PHE A 81 -8.47 1.27 8.89
N GLU A 82 -8.63 2.08 9.92
CA GLU A 82 -8.19 3.48 9.92
C GLU A 82 -6.66 3.58 9.76
N ARG A 83 -5.88 2.75 10.46
CA ARG A 83 -4.43 2.64 10.27
C ARG A 83 -4.07 2.26 8.83
N MET A 84 -4.79 1.31 8.23
CA MET A 84 -4.59 0.93 6.83
C MET A 84 -4.86 2.12 5.90
N ARG A 85 -6.00 2.81 6.07
CA ARG A 85 -6.35 4.00 5.27
C ARG A 85 -5.32 5.12 5.44
N SER A 86 -4.84 5.37 6.65
CA SER A 86 -3.77 6.34 6.92
C SER A 86 -2.46 5.96 6.22
N ARG A 87 -2.08 4.68 6.22
CA ARG A 87 -0.90 4.21 5.47
C ARG A 87 -1.05 4.40 3.98
N ARG A 88 -2.23 4.08 3.41
CA ARG A 88 -2.53 4.35 2.00
C ARG A 88 -2.43 5.84 1.70
N ALA A 89 -3.04 6.69 2.53
CA ALA A 89 -3.02 8.14 2.36
C ALA A 89 -1.61 8.75 2.46
N LYS A 90 -0.70 8.15 3.25
CA LYS A 90 0.72 8.57 3.29
C LYS A 90 1.52 8.16 2.06
N ILE A 91 1.13 7.07 1.40
CA ILE A 91 1.81 6.58 0.20
C ILE A 91 1.26 7.28 -1.05
N ALA A 92 -0.04 7.61 -1.06
CA ALA A 92 -0.71 8.22 -2.20
C ALA A 92 -0.02 9.45 -2.82
N PRO A 93 0.58 10.40 -2.06
CA PRO A 93 1.31 11.52 -2.64
C PRO A 93 2.54 11.09 -3.45
N ASN A 94 3.22 9.99 -3.07
CA ASN A 94 4.37 9.49 -3.81
C ASN A 94 3.99 8.88 -5.17
N ASP A 95 2.72 8.54 -5.34
CA ASP A 95 2.15 7.89 -6.52
C ASP A 95 1.14 8.83 -7.24
N SER A 96 1.18 10.14 -6.91
CA SER A 96 0.25 11.17 -7.41
C SER A 96 0.77 11.89 -8.67
N GLU A 97 -0.14 12.47 -9.48
CA GLU A 97 0.16 13.20 -10.71
C GLU A 97 1.14 14.36 -10.48
N GLU A 98 1.03 15.05 -9.34
CA GLU A 98 1.84 16.22 -8.95
C GLU A 98 3.34 15.91 -8.82
N ARG A 99 3.72 14.63 -8.78
CA ARG A 99 5.13 14.18 -8.79
C ARG A 99 5.70 14.06 -10.22
N PHE A 100 4.84 13.93 -11.23
CA PHE A 100 5.22 13.62 -12.61
C PHE A 100 4.92 14.76 -13.61
N GLU A 101 4.33 15.87 -13.15
CA GLU A 101 4.38 17.17 -13.82
C GLU A 101 5.73 17.88 -13.57
#